data_AF-A0A939CCU9-F1
#
_entry.id   AF-A0A939CCU9-F1
#
_cell.length_a   1.000
_cell.length_b   1.000
_cell.length_c   1.000
_cell.angle_alpha   90.00
_cell.angle_beta   90.00
_cell.angle_gamma   90.00
#
_symmetry.space_group_name_H-M   'P 1'
#
loop_
_entity.id
_entity.type
_entity.pdbx_description
1 polymer ?
#
loop_
_entity_poly.entity_id
_entity_poly.type
_entity_poly.pdbx_seq_one_letter_code
_entity_poly.pdbx_strand_id
1 'polypeptide(L)' 'AESTIPLVAKKGRAMRLGERAVGHKDPGSESSWMLMNIFLEEMKKIE' A
#
# COMPACT_ATOMS: atom_id res chain seq x y z
N ALA A 1 -2.84 0.99 4.02
CA ALA A 1 -1.47 0.67 3.53
C ALA A 1 -0.33 1.22 4.40
N GLU A 2 -0.62 1.83 5.57
CA GLU A 2 0.38 2.51 6.42
C GLU A 2 1.46 1.59 6.98
N SER A 3 1.14 0.32 7.19
CA SER A 3 2.10 -0.70 7.65
C SER A 3 3.30 -0.91 6.72
N THR A 4 3.27 -0.33 5.50
CA THR A 4 4.40 -0.36 4.57
C THR A 4 5.48 0.67 4.89
N ILE A 5 5.15 1.75 5.63
CA ILE A 5 6.06 2.85 5.95
C ILE A 5 7.35 2.38 6.64
N PRO A 6 7.33 1.50 7.67
CA PRO A 6 8.57 1.08 8.33
C PRO A 6 9.33 -0.02 7.57
N LEU A 7 8.87 -0.47 6.39
CA LEU A 7 9.47 -1.62 5.71
C LEU A 7 10.66 -1.24 4.81
N VAL A 8 11.67 -2.09 4.80
CA VAL A 8 12.70 -2.08 3.74
C VAL A 8 12.15 -2.83 2.52
N ALA A 9 12.07 -2.15 1.37
CA ALA A 9 11.56 -2.73 0.14
C ALA A 9 12.46 -3.86 -0.37
N LYS A 10 11.91 -5.08 -0.53
CA LYS A 10 12.62 -6.26 -1.05
C LYS A 10 12.33 -6.57 -2.53
N LYS A 11 11.39 -5.85 -3.13
CA LYS A 11 10.93 -6.04 -4.53
C LYS A 11 10.62 -4.70 -5.19
N GLY A 12 10.48 -4.72 -6.52
CA GLY A 12 10.07 -3.56 -7.31
C GLY A 12 11.14 -2.49 -7.46
N ARG A 13 10.75 -1.27 -7.83
CA ARG A 13 11.70 -0.16 -8.07
C ARG A 13 12.30 0.40 -6.78
N ALA A 14 11.53 0.39 -5.70
CA ALA A 14 11.92 0.93 -4.40
C ALA A 14 13.05 0.13 -3.74
N MET A 15 13.22 -1.16 -4.06
CA MET A 15 14.32 -1.97 -3.51
C MET A 15 15.71 -1.41 -3.83
N ARG A 16 15.83 -0.63 -4.93
CA ARG A 16 17.09 0.01 -5.34
C ARG A 16 17.56 1.11 -4.36
N LEU A 17 16.68 1.56 -3.48
CA LEU A 17 16.97 2.57 -2.47
C LEU A 17 17.45 1.96 -1.15
N GLY A 18 17.31 0.65 -0.94
CA GLY A 18 17.68 -0.03 0.30
C GLY A 18 16.97 0.59 1.51
N GLU A 19 17.72 0.88 2.57
CA GLU A 19 17.20 1.50 3.79
C GLU A 19 16.57 2.88 3.57
N ARG A 20 16.94 3.59 2.49
CA ARG A 20 16.35 4.91 2.17
C ARG A 20 14.88 4.82 1.77
N ALA A 21 14.35 3.63 1.49
CA ALA A 21 12.92 3.43 1.23
C ALA A 21 12.09 3.49 2.52
N VAL A 22 12.68 3.22 3.69
CA VAL A 22 12.00 3.29 4.98
C VAL A 22 11.48 4.71 5.22
N GLY A 23 10.31 4.82 5.84
CA GLY A 23 9.60 6.09 6.05
C GLY A 23 8.69 6.49 4.90
N HIS A 24 8.65 5.73 3.80
CA HIS A 24 7.79 6.02 2.65
C HIS A 24 6.70 4.96 2.48
N LYS A 25 5.46 5.41 2.32
CA LYS A 25 4.32 4.53 2.04
C LYS A 25 4.45 3.94 0.64
N ASP A 26 4.21 2.64 0.49
CA ASP A 26 4.24 1.98 -0.81
C ASP A 26 2.99 2.39 -1.64
N PRO A 27 3.17 2.98 -2.84
CA PRO A 27 2.05 3.44 -3.66
C PRO A 27 1.19 2.29 -4.20
N GLY A 28 1.76 1.10 -4.46
CA GLY A 28 1.00 -0.05 -4.94
C GLY A 28 0.07 -0.64 -3.86
N SER A 29 0.55 -0.66 -2.63
CA SER A 29 -0.26 -1.03 -1.46
C SER A 29 -1.36 -0.02 -1.19
N GLU A 30 -1.09 1.28 -1.40
CA GLU A 30 -2.11 2.33 -1.27
C GLU A 30 -3.22 2.19 -2.31
N SER A 31 -2.90 2.03 -3.59
CA SER A 31 -3.91 1.87 -4.63
C SER A 31 -4.75 0.61 -4.43
N SER A 32 -4.12 -0.50 -4.01
CA SER A 32 -4.84 -1.74 -3.67
C SER A 32 -5.80 -1.55 -2.51
N TRP A 33 -5.39 -0.79 -1.48
CA TRP A 33 -6.27 -0.44 -0.36
C TRP A 33 -7.45 0.42 -0.84
N MET A 34 -7.23 1.41 -1.70
CA MET A 34 -8.31 2.25 -2.25
C MET A 34 -9.35 1.42 -3.01
N LEU A 35 -8.89 0.49 -3.86
CA LEU A 35 -9.78 -0.42 -4.60
C LEU A 35 -10.63 -1.27 -3.65
N MET A 36 -10.00 -1.87 -2.64
CA MET A 36 -10.69 -2.69 -1.63
C MET A 36 -11.64 -1.87 -0.77
N ASN A 37 -11.28 -0.62 -0.46
CA ASN A 37 -12.13 0.28 0.31
C ASN A 37 -13.42 0.60 -0.46
N ILE A 38 -13.32 0.99 -1.74
CA ILE A 38 -14.49 1.23 -2.58
C ILE A 38 -15.32 -0.04 -2.73
N PHE A 39 -14.67 -1.19 -2.98
CA PHE A 39 -15.38 -2.46 -3.07
C PHE A 39 -16.19 -2.76 -1.80
N LEU A 40 -15.59 -2.58 -0.61
CA LEU A 40 -16.28 -2.77 0.66
C LEU A 40 -17.43 -1.78 0.85
N GLU A 41 -17.23 -0.51 0.48
CA GLU A 41 -18.27 0.52 0.55
C GLU A 41 -19.46 0.19 -0.34
N GLU A 42 -19.25 -0.30 -1.56
CA GLU A 42 -20.33 -0.72 -2.45
C GLU A 42 -21.03 -1.98 -1.94
N MET A 43 -20.29 -2.95 -1.42
CA MET A 43 -20.88 -4.17 -0.82
C MET A 43 -21.82 -3.84 0.34
N LYS A 44 -21.46 -2.86 1.19
CA LYS A 44 -22.29 -2.41 2.31
C LYS A 44 -23.60 -1.71 1.90
N LYS A 45 -23.73 -1.27 0.65
CA LYS A 45 -24.98 -0.66 0.14
C LYS A 45 -26.00 -1.71 -0.32
N ILE A 46 -25.54 -2.94 -0.53
CA ILE A 46 -26.35 -4.06 -1.01
C ILE A 46 -26.99 -4.82 0.17
N GLU A 47 -26.41 -4.70 1.37
CA GLU A 47 -26.96 -5.17 2.65
C GLU A 47 -28.00 -4.20 3.23
#